data_AF-A0AAD2AKD7-F1
#
_entry.id   AF-A0AAD2AKD7-F1
#
_cell.length_a   1.000
_cell.length_b   1.000
_cell.length_c   1.000
_cell.angle_alpha   90.00
_cell.angle_beta   90.00
_cell.angle_gamma   90.00
#
_symmetry.space_group_name_H-M   'P 1'
#
loop_
_entity.id
_entity.type
_entity.pdbx_description
1 polymer ?
#
loop_
_entity_poly.entity_id
_entity_poly.type
_entity_poly.pdbx_seq_one_letter_code
_entity_poly.pdbx_strand_id
1 'polypeptide(L)'
;MTSNVRRTPSNLIEGAFHAPSGAVIWLESRKQQLAADIVSAHAACTNALTFGNKDFVRGLHVAARGLGERIGYSGKLAALFERHRHWFKNGQNIDVHAIKPALRLVQTTEEEQLWTLARACWSMPYSKGYGRRLRFLVVDETHGGLIGILGLQSPPADLACRDTLFEFPAGRKLELVNQTMDAYTIGAIPPYSFLLGGKLCAGLLAADAIREAYWLRYAAKRTTMQRQQIQQPLVAITTTSAFGKSAQYNRLRYDSRLLAEPIGYTKGFGMLHLEHLYDRMCDLLVAHGQLTPNGYGNGPKVRWQNVTKALMLLGLPLDLLAHGVQREVYLFNLVSDLHSGMAGGSFGAPQRLSVDEYSDYWKQRWAVPRSHRYPDWREVDAQNLVREKVQEWDLLTAQKKQR
;
A
#
# COMPACT_ATOMS: atom_id res chain seq x y z
N MET A 1 -33.93 45.72 7.63
CA MET A 1 -34.37 44.71 8.62
C MET A 1 -34.99 43.55 7.87
N THR A 2 -34.22 42.51 7.59
CA THR A 2 -34.71 41.21 7.11
C THR A 2 -33.76 40.15 7.66
N SER A 3 -34.24 39.39 8.64
CA SER A 3 -33.48 38.41 9.40
C SER A 3 -33.45 37.06 8.70
N ASN A 4 -32.27 36.64 8.25
CA ASN A 4 -32.01 35.27 7.82
C ASN A 4 -31.65 34.42 9.05
N VAL A 5 -32.63 33.65 9.53
CA VAL A 5 -32.45 32.66 10.61
C VAL A 5 -31.87 31.37 10.03
N ARG A 6 -30.79 30.91 10.66
CA ARG A 6 -30.04 29.69 10.38
C ARG A 6 -30.94 28.45 10.45
N ARG A 7 -30.90 27.59 9.42
CA ARG A 7 -31.41 26.21 9.49
C ARG A 7 -30.33 25.31 10.10
N THR A 8 -30.64 24.71 11.24
CA THR A 8 -29.94 23.56 11.83
C THR A 8 -30.26 22.30 11.01
N PRO A 9 -29.30 21.37 10.81
CA PRO A 9 -29.59 20.07 10.23
C PRO A 9 -29.91 19.07 11.35
N SER A 10 -31.16 19.06 11.82
CA SER A 10 -31.75 17.89 12.47
C SER A 10 -32.56 17.15 11.41
N ASN A 11 -31.99 16.08 10.85
CA ASN A 11 -32.67 14.93 10.23
C ASN A 11 -31.62 14.13 9.47
N LEU A 12 -30.89 13.27 10.17
CA LEU A 12 -30.09 12.21 9.56
C LEU A 12 -30.38 10.89 10.27
N ILE A 13 -31.29 10.14 9.67
CA ILE A 13 -31.24 8.68 9.48
C ILE A 13 -31.08 7.87 10.79
N GLU A 14 -32.20 7.67 11.49
CA GLU A 14 -32.43 6.43 12.23
C GLU A 14 -32.89 5.36 11.23
N GLY A 15 -31.94 4.84 10.47
CA GLY A 15 -32.10 3.58 9.76
C GLY A 15 -31.79 2.43 10.72
N ALA A 16 -32.76 2.08 11.56
CA ALA A 16 -32.67 0.87 12.37
C ALA A 16 -32.55 -0.34 11.42
N PHE A 17 -31.35 -0.92 11.33
CA PHE A 17 -31.19 -2.26 10.79
C PHE A 17 -31.88 -3.23 11.76
N HIS A 18 -33.14 -3.54 11.49
CA HIS A 18 -33.78 -4.71 12.09
C HIS A 18 -33.05 -5.95 11.57
N ALA A 19 -32.36 -6.64 12.47
CA ALA A 19 -31.87 -7.98 12.22
C ALA A 19 -33.08 -8.88 11.91
N PRO A 20 -33.07 -9.65 10.81
CA PRO A 20 -34.16 -10.58 10.54
C PRO A 20 -34.20 -11.63 11.67
N SER A 21 -35.37 -11.81 12.30
CA SER A 21 -35.59 -12.68 13.46
C SER A 21 -35.64 -14.18 13.11
N GLY A 22 -34.77 -14.63 12.21
CA GLY A 22 -34.52 -16.04 11.97
C GLY A 22 -33.04 -16.29 12.19
N ALA A 23 -32.68 -16.94 13.29
CA ALA A 23 -31.32 -17.44 13.45
C ALA A 23 -31.04 -18.38 12.28
N VAL A 24 -30.22 -17.94 11.33
CA VAL A 24 -29.77 -18.77 10.22
C VAL A 24 -29.02 -19.94 10.85
N ILE A 25 -29.63 -21.13 10.83
CA ILE A 25 -29.00 -22.34 11.37
C ILE A 25 -27.80 -22.64 10.48
N TRP A 26 -26.62 -22.32 10.99
CA TRP A 26 -25.38 -22.60 10.30
C TRP A 26 -24.98 -24.04 10.62
N LEU A 27 -25.14 -24.94 9.64
CA LEU A 27 -24.99 -26.40 9.82
C LEU A 27 -23.62 -26.77 10.41
N GLU A 28 -23.61 -27.68 11.38
CA GLU A 28 -22.37 -28.08 12.06
C GLU A 28 -21.35 -28.74 11.14
N SER A 29 -21.82 -29.43 10.10
CA SER A 29 -20.98 -29.98 9.03
C SER A 29 -20.22 -28.88 8.27
N ARG A 30 -20.83 -27.70 8.06
CA ARG A 30 -20.13 -26.57 7.46
C ARG A 30 -19.01 -26.07 8.37
N LYS A 31 -19.08 -26.26 9.70
CA LYS A 31 -18.21 -25.59 10.72
C LYS A 31 -16.94 -26.36 10.73
N GLN A 32 -17.11 -27.67 10.83
CA GLN A 32 -16.08 -28.67 10.63
C GLN A 32 -15.38 -28.48 9.28
N GLN A 33 -16.13 -28.29 8.18
CA GLN A 33 -15.51 -28.05 6.87
C GLN A 33 -14.71 -26.75 6.81
N LEU A 34 -15.27 -25.62 7.28
CA LEU A 34 -14.54 -24.35 7.30
C LEU A 34 -13.30 -24.42 8.19
N ALA A 35 -13.40 -25.06 9.35
CA ALA A 35 -12.26 -25.27 10.24
C ALA A 35 -11.17 -26.11 9.57
N ALA A 36 -11.54 -27.21 8.91
CA ALA A 36 -10.61 -28.06 8.15
C ALA A 36 -9.94 -27.29 7.01
N ASP A 37 -10.69 -26.48 6.26
CA ASP A 37 -10.16 -25.67 5.17
C ASP A 37 -9.17 -24.60 5.67
N ILE A 38 -9.44 -23.96 6.81
CA ILE A 38 -8.52 -22.99 7.44
C ILE A 38 -7.20 -23.66 7.82
N VAL A 39 -7.27 -24.83 8.48
CA VAL A 39 -6.09 -25.59 8.89
C VAL A 39 -5.30 -26.05 7.65
N SER A 40 -5.99 -26.56 6.63
CA SER A 40 -5.40 -26.98 5.36
C SER A 40 -4.69 -25.82 4.64
N ALA A 41 -5.33 -24.65 4.56
CA ALA A 41 -4.74 -23.45 3.95
C ALA A 41 -3.48 -22.98 4.69
N HIS A 42 -3.48 -23.05 6.03
CA HIS A 42 -2.30 -22.72 6.84
C HIS A 42 -1.16 -23.72 6.61
N ALA A 43 -1.46 -25.03 6.60
CA ALA A 43 -0.46 -26.08 6.33
C ALA A 43 0.13 -25.94 4.92
N ALA A 44 -0.70 -25.71 3.90
CA ALA A 44 -0.25 -25.50 2.53
C ALA A 44 0.69 -24.29 2.42
N CYS A 45 0.38 -23.18 3.10
CA CYS A 45 1.21 -21.99 3.12
C CYS A 45 2.57 -22.25 3.78
N THR A 46 2.57 -22.88 4.96
CA THR A 46 3.78 -23.20 5.72
C THR A 46 4.68 -24.16 4.95
N ASN A 47 4.10 -25.19 4.30
CA ASN A 47 4.84 -26.12 3.46
C ASN A 47 5.48 -25.41 2.27
N ALA A 48 4.72 -24.59 1.53
CA ALA A 48 5.23 -23.86 0.39
C ALA A 48 6.41 -22.93 0.74
N LEU A 49 6.36 -22.30 1.92
CA LEU A 49 7.45 -21.46 2.42
C LEU A 49 8.69 -22.26 2.84
N THR A 50 8.48 -23.42 3.47
CA THR A 50 9.58 -24.33 3.86
C THR A 50 10.41 -24.76 2.64
N PHE A 51 9.75 -24.95 1.49
CA PHE A 51 10.40 -25.27 0.21
C PHE A 51 10.79 -24.04 -0.63
N GLY A 52 10.69 -22.82 -0.09
CA GLY A 52 11.13 -21.59 -0.76
C GLY A 52 10.31 -21.22 -2.02
N ASN A 53 9.06 -21.69 -2.13
CA ASN A 53 8.22 -21.47 -3.30
C ASN A 53 7.65 -20.03 -3.34
N LYS A 54 8.42 -19.12 -3.96
CA LYS A 54 8.01 -17.70 -4.14
C LYS A 54 6.79 -17.54 -5.04
N ASP A 55 6.57 -18.44 -5.99
CA ASP A 55 5.43 -18.38 -6.89
C ASP A 55 4.12 -18.69 -6.19
N PHE A 56 4.14 -19.58 -5.20
CA PHE A 56 3.01 -19.79 -4.30
C PHE A 56 2.61 -18.50 -3.56
N VAL A 57 3.58 -17.79 -2.97
CA VAL A 57 3.33 -16.52 -2.27
C VAL A 57 2.78 -15.47 -3.23
N ARG A 58 3.31 -15.38 -4.46
CA ARG A 58 2.76 -14.51 -5.52
C ARG A 58 1.32 -14.89 -5.86
N GLY A 59 1.03 -16.18 -5.99
CA GLY A 59 -0.31 -16.71 -6.23
C GLY A 59 -1.31 -16.32 -5.14
N LEU A 60 -0.92 -16.40 -3.86
CA LEU A 60 -1.74 -15.94 -2.74
C LEU A 60 -2.08 -14.45 -2.85
N HIS A 61 -1.11 -13.60 -3.20
CA HIS A 61 -1.37 -12.18 -3.39
C HIS A 61 -2.29 -11.89 -4.57
N VAL A 62 -2.13 -12.61 -5.69
CA VAL A 62 -3.04 -12.50 -6.84
C VAL A 62 -4.47 -12.93 -6.47
N ALA A 63 -4.62 -14.03 -5.73
CA ALA A 63 -5.92 -14.47 -5.23
C ALA A 63 -6.54 -13.43 -4.27
N ALA A 64 -5.75 -12.91 -3.34
CA ALA A 64 -6.16 -11.84 -2.42
C ALA A 64 -6.54 -10.55 -3.15
N ARG A 65 -5.89 -10.25 -4.28
CA ARG A 65 -6.21 -9.09 -5.14
C ARG A 65 -7.66 -9.12 -5.61
N GLY A 66 -8.12 -10.29 -6.08
CA GLY A 66 -9.50 -10.50 -6.51
C GLY A 66 -10.50 -10.33 -5.38
N LEU A 67 -10.08 -10.54 -4.12
CA LEU A 67 -10.93 -10.56 -2.92
C LEU A 67 -10.94 -9.24 -2.14
N GLY A 68 -9.90 -8.40 -2.29
CA GLY A 68 -9.76 -7.10 -1.62
C GLY A 68 -10.78 -6.02 -2.01
N GLU A 69 -10.61 -4.82 -1.45
CA GLU A 69 -11.42 -3.66 -1.81
C GLU A 69 -11.30 -3.35 -3.30
N ARG A 70 -12.42 -2.94 -3.90
CA ARG A 70 -12.43 -2.54 -5.31
C ARG A 70 -11.49 -1.36 -5.50
N ILE A 71 -10.58 -1.49 -6.46
CA ILE A 71 -9.89 -0.33 -7.01
C ILE A 71 -10.96 0.66 -7.50
N GLY A 72 -10.72 1.96 -7.33
CA GLY A 72 -11.62 2.99 -7.85
C GLY A 72 -11.90 2.75 -9.34
N TYR A 73 -13.12 3.07 -9.80
CA TYR A 73 -13.56 2.84 -11.18
C TYR A 73 -13.69 1.36 -11.62
N SER A 74 -13.77 0.42 -10.68
CA SER A 74 -13.99 -1.01 -10.97
C SER A 74 -15.15 -1.26 -11.97
N GLY A 75 -14.87 -1.96 -13.08
CA GLY A 75 -15.81 -2.19 -14.18
C GLY A 75 -15.80 -1.10 -15.26
N LYS A 76 -14.92 -0.09 -15.12
CA LYS A 76 -14.71 1.00 -16.09
C LYS A 76 -13.21 1.25 -16.32
N LEU A 77 -12.31 0.40 -15.83
CA LEU A 77 -10.86 0.64 -15.92
C LEU A 77 -10.37 0.56 -17.37
N ALA A 78 -10.90 -0.35 -18.18
CA ALA A 78 -10.58 -0.43 -19.60
C ALA A 78 -10.97 0.86 -20.35
N ALA A 79 -12.19 1.37 -20.13
CA ALA A 79 -12.64 2.63 -20.71
C ALA A 79 -11.82 3.84 -20.19
N LEU A 80 -11.44 3.80 -18.92
CA LEU A 80 -10.57 4.83 -18.33
C LEU A 80 -9.16 4.79 -18.95
N PHE A 81 -8.62 3.59 -19.17
CA PHE A 81 -7.34 3.39 -19.82
C PHE A 81 -7.33 3.97 -21.23
N GLU A 82 -8.37 3.75 -22.06
CA GLU A 82 -8.39 4.32 -23.42
C GLU A 82 -8.25 5.84 -23.44
N ARG A 83 -8.86 6.54 -22.47
CA ARG A 83 -8.74 8.00 -22.35
C ARG A 83 -7.31 8.44 -21.98
N HIS A 84 -6.62 7.62 -21.19
CA HIS A 84 -5.31 7.94 -20.61
C HIS A 84 -4.14 7.18 -21.22
N ARG A 85 -4.38 6.38 -22.26
CA ARG A 85 -3.37 5.47 -22.85
C ARG A 85 -2.11 6.17 -23.32
N HIS A 86 -2.23 7.45 -23.68
CA HIS A 86 -1.12 8.29 -24.14
C HIS A 86 -0.03 8.51 -23.07
N TRP A 87 -0.33 8.34 -21.78
CA TRP A 87 0.64 8.36 -20.69
C TRP A 87 1.52 7.10 -20.61
N PHE A 88 1.06 5.99 -21.20
CA PHE A 88 1.76 4.71 -21.22
C PHE A 88 2.54 4.60 -22.52
N LYS A 89 3.80 5.05 -22.50
CA LYS A 89 4.66 5.11 -23.69
C LYS A 89 5.25 3.75 -24.01
N ASN A 90 5.28 3.34 -25.28
CA ASN A 90 5.99 2.13 -25.67
C ASN A 90 7.50 2.36 -25.67
N GLY A 91 8.28 1.29 -25.47
CA GLY A 91 9.73 1.39 -25.30
C GLY A 91 10.43 2.12 -26.45
N GLN A 92 10.01 1.88 -27.70
CA GLN A 92 10.55 2.49 -28.91
C GLN A 92 10.40 4.02 -28.96
N ASN A 93 9.48 4.59 -28.17
CA ASN A 93 9.19 6.03 -28.15
C ASN A 93 9.97 6.78 -27.05
N ILE A 94 10.94 6.12 -26.42
CA ILE A 94 11.70 6.68 -25.29
C ILE A 94 13.18 6.70 -25.65
N ASP A 95 13.81 7.87 -25.56
CA ASP A 95 15.25 7.99 -25.46
C ASP A 95 15.67 7.97 -23.99
N VAL A 96 16.39 6.92 -23.58
CA VAL A 96 16.84 6.71 -22.20
C VAL A 96 17.73 7.84 -21.70
N HIS A 97 18.51 8.47 -22.57
CA HIS A 97 19.40 9.57 -22.19
C HIS A 97 18.61 10.85 -21.90
N ALA A 98 17.48 11.02 -22.58
CA ALA A 98 16.61 12.18 -22.46
C ALA A 98 15.54 12.07 -21.35
N ILE A 99 15.40 10.90 -20.70
CA ILE A 99 14.45 10.71 -19.59
C ILE A 99 14.67 11.78 -18.53
N LYS A 100 13.60 12.51 -18.20
CA LYS A 100 13.58 13.56 -17.18
C LYS A 100 12.46 13.31 -16.17
N PRO A 101 12.74 12.57 -15.08
CA PRO A 101 11.74 12.29 -14.07
C PRO A 101 11.35 13.53 -13.26
N ALA A 102 10.05 13.66 -12.98
CA ALA A 102 9.51 14.62 -12.03
C ALA A 102 8.54 13.94 -11.07
N LEU A 103 8.45 14.45 -9.84
CA LEU A 103 7.57 13.95 -8.80
C LEU A 103 6.39 14.92 -8.61
N ARG A 104 5.17 14.46 -8.90
CA ARG A 104 3.95 15.28 -8.83
C ARG A 104 3.01 14.76 -7.75
N LEU A 105 2.61 15.63 -6.82
CA LEU A 105 1.56 15.31 -5.85
C LEU A 105 0.22 15.19 -6.59
N VAL A 106 -0.51 14.10 -6.37
CA VAL A 106 -1.84 13.90 -6.96
C VAL A 106 -2.83 14.87 -6.31
N GLN A 107 -3.37 15.79 -7.10
CA GLN A 107 -4.29 16.83 -6.65
C GLN A 107 -5.56 16.91 -7.51
N THR A 108 -5.49 16.46 -8.76
CA THR A 108 -6.60 16.53 -9.72
C THR A 108 -7.26 15.17 -9.93
N THR A 109 -8.49 15.19 -10.45
CA THR A 109 -9.23 13.96 -10.81
C THR A 109 -8.50 13.15 -11.88
N GLU A 110 -7.85 13.81 -12.84
CA GLU A 110 -7.06 13.15 -13.88
C GLU A 110 -5.84 12.42 -13.29
N GLU A 111 -5.09 13.07 -12.40
CA GLU A 111 -3.96 12.44 -11.73
C GLU A 111 -4.40 11.27 -10.84
N GLU A 112 -5.56 11.37 -10.19
CA GLU A 112 -6.14 10.27 -9.42
C GLU A 112 -6.50 9.08 -10.33
N GLN A 113 -7.05 9.35 -11.52
CA GLN A 113 -7.34 8.33 -12.51
C GLN A 113 -6.05 7.64 -13.00
N LEU A 114 -5.01 8.40 -13.32
CA LEU A 114 -3.70 7.86 -13.70
C LEU A 114 -3.06 7.03 -12.58
N TRP A 115 -3.09 7.54 -11.35
CA TRP A 115 -2.58 6.82 -10.19
C TRP A 115 -3.30 5.49 -10.01
N THR A 116 -4.62 5.49 -10.22
CA THR A 116 -5.48 4.29 -10.12
C THR A 116 -5.17 3.27 -11.22
N LEU A 117 -5.01 3.72 -12.48
CA LEU A 117 -4.63 2.86 -13.60
C LEU A 117 -3.25 2.22 -13.37
N ALA A 118 -2.26 3.00 -12.97
CA ALA A 118 -0.94 2.47 -12.65
C ALA A 118 -0.99 1.48 -11.49
N ARG A 119 -1.79 1.76 -10.45
CA ARG A 119 -1.96 0.85 -9.31
C ARG A 119 -2.54 -0.50 -9.73
N ALA A 120 -3.44 -0.53 -10.72
CA ALA A 120 -4.04 -1.76 -11.24
C ALA A 120 -3.01 -2.70 -11.90
N CYS A 121 -1.83 -2.21 -12.29
CA CYS A 121 -0.79 -3.03 -12.90
C CYS A 121 -0.13 -4.04 -11.94
N TRP A 122 -0.27 -3.87 -10.62
CA TRP A 122 0.36 -4.75 -9.62
C TRP A 122 -0.61 -5.68 -8.91
N SER A 123 -0.09 -6.85 -8.52
CA SER A 123 -0.85 -7.93 -7.88
C SER A 123 -1.16 -7.70 -6.40
N MET A 124 -0.57 -6.70 -5.76
CA MET A 124 -0.87 -6.40 -4.35
C MET A 124 -2.32 -5.92 -4.19
N PRO A 125 -3.05 -6.34 -3.14
CA PRO A 125 -4.39 -5.84 -2.85
C PRO A 125 -4.42 -4.31 -2.69
N TYR A 126 -5.48 -3.67 -3.15
CA TYR A 126 -5.72 -2.25 -2.91
C TYR A 126 -6.43 -2.05 -1.57
N SER A 127 -6.07 -0.99 -0.85
CA SER A 127 -6.82 -0.51 0.30
C SER A 127 -7.04 0.99 0.18
N LYS A 128 -8.27 1.44 0.43
CA LYS A 128 -8.59 2.86 0.50
C LYS A 128 -7.85 3.54 1.67
N GLY A 129 -7.64 2.78 2.76
CA GLY A 129 -6.89 3.19 3.95
C GLY A 129 -7.58 4.34 4.71
N TYR A 130 -7.15 4.59 5.95
CA TYR A 130 -7.62 5.71 6.77
C TYR A 130 -6.42 6.51 7.30
N GLY A 131 -6.65 7.78 7.66
CA GLY A 131 -5.62 8.68 8.18
C GLY A 131 -4.92 9.50 7.09
N ARG A 132 -3.68 9.93 7.36
CA ARG A 132 -2.85 10.67 6.40
C ARG A 132 -2.61 9.82 5.16
N ARG A 133 -2.76 10.44 3.98
CA ARG A 133 -2.56 9.84 2.65
C ARG A 133 -1.97 10.88 1.71
N LEU A 134 -0.82 10.53 1.14
CA LEU A 134 -0.22 11.26 0.02
C LEU A 134 -0.03 10.27 -1.13
N ARG A 135 -0.28 10.75 -2.34
CA ARG A 135 -0.14 9.96 -3.57
C ARG A 135 0.65 10.81 -4.55
N PHE A 136 1.61 10.20 -5.22
CA PHE A 136 2.45 10.89 -6.19
C PHE A 136 2.47 10.11 -7.50
N LEU A 137 2.54 10.84 -8.60
CA LEU A 137 2.96 10.33 -9.89
C LEU A 137 4.45 10.63 -10.06
N VAL A 138 5.20 9.66 -10.56
CA VAL A 138 6.54 9.87 -11.10
C VAL A 138 6.37 9.90 -12.61
N VAL A 139 6.63 11.04 -13.23
CA VAL A 139 6.40 11.25 -14.67
C VAL A 139 7.71 11.52 -15.39
N ASP A 140 7.80 11.14 -16.65
CA ASP A 140 8.84 11.57 -17.57
C ASP A 140 8.35 12.82 -18.29
N GLU A 141 8.95 13.96 -17.99
CA GLU A 141 8.56 15.25 -18.57
C GLU A 141 8.96 15.36 -20.04
N THR A 142 10.06 14.74 -20.45
CA THR A 142 10.56 14.80 -21.82
C THR A 142 9.63 14.05 -22.76
N HIS A 143 9.22 12.85 -22.37
CA HIS A 143 8.38 12.00 -23.23
C HIS A 143 6.88 12.18 -22.95
N GLY A 144 6.51 12.86 -21.86
CA GLY A 144 5.12 12.99 -21.41
C GLY A 144 4.53 11.63 -21.00
N GLY A 145 5.31 10.81 -20.28
CA GLY A 145 4.95 9.45 -19.90
C GLY A 145 4.87 9.26 -18.38
N LEU A 146 4.13 8.25 -17.93
CA LEU A 146 4.10 7.86 -16.53
C LEU A 146 5.20 6.82 -16.26
N ILE A 147 6.12 7.13 -15.35
CA ILE A 147 7.20 6.22 -14.91
C ILE A 147 6.68 5.25 -13.86
N GLY A 148 5.93 5.78 -12.89
CA GLY A 148 5.50 5.02 -11.72
C GLY A 148 4.70 5.85 -10.74
N ILE A 149 4.39 5.27 -9.58
CA ILE A 149 3.64 5.97 -8.53
C ILE A 149 4.21 5.68 -7.15
N LEU A 150 3.97 6.63 -6.23
CA LEU A 150 4.21 6.48 -4.80
C LEU A 150 2.90 6.67 -4.03
N GLY A 151 2.75 5.92 -2.95
CA GLY A 151 1.64 6.06 -2.01
C GLY A 151 2.18 6.02 -0.59
N LEU A 152 1.95 7.10 0.16
CA LEU A 152 2.27 7.20 1.58
C LEU A 152 0.99 7.18 2.41
N GLN A 153 1.06 6.55 3.57
CA GLN A 153 0.00 6.48 4.56
C GLN A 153 0.51 6.74 5.97
N SER A 154 -0.42 6.88 6.92
CA SER A 154 -0.06 6.88 8.34
C SER A 154 0.63 5.56 8.70
N PRO A 155 1.71 5.60 9.49
CA PRO A 155 2.47 4.42 9.82
C PRO A 155 1.64 3.48 10.71
N PRO A 156 1.89 2.17 10.67
CA PRO A 156 1.32 1.26 11.65
C PRO A 156 1.81 1.66 13.05
N ALA A 157 0.89 1.72 14.01
CA ALA A 157 1.21 1.98 15.42
C ALA A 157 2.24 0.97 15.94
N ASP A 158 2.10 -0.29 15.53
CA ASP A 158 2.99 -1.38 15.92
C ASP A 158 3.72 -1.94 14.71
N LEU A 159 5.05 -1.81 14.74
CA LEU A 159 5.97 -2.37 13.76
C LEU A 159 7.23 -2.76 14.51
N ALA A 160 7.29 -4.00 14.99
CA ALA A 160 8.33 -4.47 15.89
C ALA A 160 9.76 -4.11 15.43
N CYS A 161 10.08 -4.30 14.15
CA CYS A 161 11.39 -3.96 13.58
C CYS A 161 11.79 -2.49 13.79
N ARG A 162 10.83 -1.57 13.60
CA ARG A 162 11.03 -0.14 13.85
C ARG A 162 11.06 0.13 15.35
N ASP A 163 10.18 -0.53 16.10
CA ASP A 163 10.00 -0.24 17.52
C ASP A 163 11.20 -0.71 18.37
N THR A 164 11.93 -1.73 17.92
CA THR A 164 13.20 -2.17 18.53
C THR A 164 14.38 -1.29 18.14
N LEU A 165 14.28 -0.51 17.06
CA LEU A 165 15.36 0.37 16.58
C LEU A 165 15.53 1.63 17.44
N PHE A 166 14.46 2.07 18.12
CA PHE A 166 14.43 3.34 18.84
C PHE A 166 14.04 3.15 20.31
N GLU A 167 14.67 3.95 21.17
CA GLU A 167 14.39 3.98 22.61
C GLU A 167 13.32 5.04 22.92
N PHE A 168 12.05 4.73 22.67
CA PHE A 168 10.99 5.71 22.90
C PHE A 168 10.84 6.06 24.40
N PRO A 169 10.68 7.35 24.76
CA PRO A 169 10.28 7.72 26.11
C PRO A 169 8.92 7.13 26.47
N ALA A 170 8.73 6.85 27.77
CA ALA A 170 7.48 6.30 28.30
C ALA A 170 6.27 7.15 27.85
N GLY A 171 5.27 6.49 27.26
CA GLY A 171 4.03 7.15 26.78
C GLY A 171 4.16 7.97 25.49
N ARG A 172 5.38 8.18 24.93
CA ARG A 172 5.60 9.04 23.76
C ARG A 172 5.75 8.31 22.42
N LYS A 173 5.76 6.98 22.40
CA LYS A 173 5.90 6.17 21.16
C LYS A 173 4.98 6.65 20.04
N LEU A 174 3.67 6.75 20.30
CA LEU A 174 2.70 7.09 19.26
C LEU A 174 2.89 8.51 18.72
N GLU A 175 3.25 9.46 19.59
CA GLU A 175 3.56 10.85 19.20
C GLU A 175 4.74 10.90 18.21
N LEU A 176 5.83 10.20 18.54
CA LEU A 176 7.05 10.16 17.74
C LEU A 176 6.87 9.34 16.45
N VAL A 177 6.21 8.18 16.53
CA VAL A 177 5.86 7.39 15.34
C VAL A 177 4.97 8.18 14.40
N ASN A 178 4.06 9.02 14.91
CA ASN A 178 3.21 9.87 14.07
C ASN A 178 3.99 10.95 13.29
N GLN A 179 5.26 11.22 13.61
CA GLN A 179 6.15 12.06 12.79
C GLN A 179 6.74 11.31 11.58
N THR A 180 6.43 10.03 11.42
CA THR A 180 6.82 9.20 10.27
C THR A 180 5.63 8.90 9.36
N MET A 181 5.90 8.35 8.17
CA MET A 181 4.90 7.74 7.29
C MET A 181 5.30 6.32 6.87
N ASP A 182 4.34 5.56 6.35
CA ASP A 182 4.58 4.25 5.72
C ASP A 182 4.28 4.33 4.22
N ALA A 183 5.20 3.87 3.39
CA ALA A 183 5.01 3.80 1.94
C ALA A 183 4.38 2.45 1.58
N TYR A 184 3.10 2.50 1.22
CA TYR A 184 2.27 1.33 0.94
C TYR A 184 2.22 0.95 -0.55
N THR A 185 2.72 1.83 -1.43
CA THR A 185 2.81 1.58 -2.87
C THR A 185 4.03 2.30 -3.41
N ILE A 186 4.95 1.54 -4.00
CA ILE A 186 6.17 2.05 -4.62
C ILE A 186 6.41 1.18 -5.85
N GLY A 187 6.26 1.73 -7.05
CA GLY A 187 6.46 0.92 -8.23
C GLY A 187 6.54 1.74 -9.51
N ALA A 188 7.30 1.20 -10.45
CA ALA A 188 7.32 1.67 -11.83
C ALA A 188 6.50 0.76 -12.73
N ILE A 189 5.99 1.33 -13.80
CA ILE A 189 5.20 0.64 -14.82
C ILE A 189 6.04 0.42 -16.09
N PRO A 190 5.66 -0.53 -16.96
CA PRO A 190 6.27 -0.65 -18.27
C PRO A 190 6.22 0.68 -19.05
N PRO A 191 7.26 1.00 -19.82
CA PRO A 191 8.49 0.24 -20.05
C PRO A 191 9.58 0.60 -19.03
N TYR A 192 9.40 1.67 -18.25
CA TYR A 192 10.37 2.15 -17.26
C TYR A 192 10.70 1.13 -16.18
N SER A 193 9.78 0.21 -15.85
CA SER A 193 10.04 -0.91 -14.95
C SER A 193 11.18 -1.82 -15.45
N PHE A 194 11.32 -2.00 -16.77
CA PHE A 194 12.41 -2.76 -17.39
C PHE A 194 13.76 -2.01 -17.32
N LEU A 195 13.72 -0.68 -17.20
CA LEU A 195 14.85 0.22 -16.98
C LEU A 195 15.17 0.46 -15.50
N LEU A 196 14.71 -0.42 -14.61
CA LEU A 196 14.89 -0.29 -13.15
C LEU A 196 14.23 0.97 -12.55
N GLY A 197 13.15 1.47 -13.16
CA GLY A 197 12.36 2.60 -12.65
C GLY A 197 11.83 2.38 -11.24
N GLY A 198 11.68 1.13 -10.79
CA GLY A 198 11.34 0.84 -9.40
C GLY A 198 12.34 1.42 -8.39
N LYS A 199 13.64 1.47 -8.74
CA LYS A 199 14.68 2.09 -7.91
C LYS A 199 14.59 3.62 -7.89
N LEU A 200 14.20 4.22 -9.01
CA LEU A 200 13.89 5.65 -9.09
C LEU A 200 12.74 5.96 -8.14
N CYS A 201 11.60 5.29 -8.29
CA CYS A 201 10.45 5.48 -7.42
C CYS A 201 10.83 5.30 -5.93
N ALA A 202 11.55 4.22 -5.59
CA ALA A 202 11.93 3.97 -4.22
C ALA A 202 12.84 5.05 -3.63
N GLY A 203 13.86 5.51 -4.36
CA GLY A 203 14.76 6.53 -3.80
C GLY A 203 14.15 7.93 -3.76
N LEU A 204 13.18 8.23 -4.63
CA LEU A 204 12.41 9.48 -4.55
C LEU A 204 11.59 9.61 -3.25
N LEU A 205 11.41 8.54 -2.47
CA LEU A 205 10.88 8.65 -1.10
C LEU A 205 11.74 9.52 -0.19
N ALA A 206 13.05 9.59 -0.46
CA ALA A 206 14.00 10.40 0.30
C ALA A 206 14.11 11.85 -0.22
N ALA A 207 13.39 12.21 -1.29
CA ALA A 207 13.49 13.53 -1.91
C ALA A 207 12.80 14.61 -1.06
N ASP A 208 13.33 15.84 -1.12
CA ASP A 208 12.79 17.00 -0.38
C ASP A 208 11.31 17.26 -0.72
N ALA A 209 10.93 17.05 -1.98
CA ALA A 209 9.55 17.19 -2.47
C ALA A 209 8.53 16.36 -1.67
N ILE A 210 8.92 15.20 -1.11
CA ILE A 210 8.05 14.39 -0.25
C ILE A 210 7.75 15.11 1.06
N ARG A 211 8.78 15.68 1.70
CA ARG A 211 8.65 16.41 2.96
C ARG A 211 7.87 17.70 2.76
N GLU A 212 8.14 18.41 1.65
CA GLU A 212 7.45 19.65 1.28
C GLU A 212 5.96 19.39 1.05
N ALA A 213 5.61 18.35 0.29
CA ALA A 213 4.22 17.94 0.09
C ALA A 213 3.54 17.54 1.41
N TYR A 214 4.23 16.84 2.30
CA TYR A 214 3.73 16.51 3.63
C TYR A 214 3.45 17.76 4.47
N TRP A 215 4.40 18.70 4.52
CA TRP A 215 4.26 19.95 5.25
C TRP A 215 3.08 20.78 4.72
N LEU A 216 3.02 21.01 3.40
CA LEU A 216 1.93 21.74 2.75
C LEU A 216 0.57 21.13 3.05
N ARG A 217 0.47 19.79 3.06
CA ARG A 217 -0.79 19.09 3.28
C ARG A 217 -1.25 19.10 4.73
N TYR A 218 -0.32 19.07 5.69
CA TYR A 218 -0.62 18.72 7.08
C TYR A 218 -0.17 19.73 8.15
N ALA A 219 0.70 20.71 7.87
CA ALA A 219 1.25 21.60 8.91
C ALA A 219 0.17 22.33 9.74
N ALA A 220 -0.92 22.75 9.10
CA ALA A 220 -2.05 23.42 9.74
C ALA A 220 -3.23 22.48 10.07
N LYS A 221 -3.06 21.16 9.96
CA LYS A 221 -4.13 20.17 10.18
C LYS A 221 -4.03 19.57 11.58
N ARG A 222 -5.19 19.13 12.08
CA ARG A 222 -5.32 18.38 13.34
C ARG A 222 -5.82 16.96 13.08
N THR A 223 -5.41 16.02 13.92
CA THR A 223 -5.91 14.65 13.88
C THR A 223 -7.40 14.63 14.20
N THR A 224 -8.17 13.78 13.51
CA THR A 224 -9.62 13.72 13.69
C THR A 224 -10.00 13.24 15.09
N MET A 225 -9.31 12.23 15.61
CA MET A 225 -9.64 11.58 16.87
C MET A 225 -9.15 12.38 18.09
N GLN A 226 -7.87 12.78 18.11
CA GLN A 226 -7.26 13.42 19.28
C GLN A 226 -7.29 14.95 19.19
N ARG A 227 -7.68 15.54 18.05
CA ARG A 227 -7.69 17.00 17.79
C ARG A 227 -6.32 17.67 18.03
N GLN A 228 -5.25 16.89 17.97
CA GLN A 228 -3.86 17.33 18.11
C GLN A 228 -3.31 17.78 16.77
N GLN A 229 -2.41 18.77 16.76
CA GLN A 229 -1.74 19.21 15.54
C GLN A 229 -0.91 18.06 14.96
N ILE A 230 -0.92 17.93 13.63
CA ILE A 230 -0.08 16.95 12.95
C ILE A 230 1.37 17.44 13.03
N GLN A 231 2.18 16.70 13.78
CA GLN A 231 3.57 17.02 14.06
C GLN A 231 4.41 17.15 12.77
N GLN A 232 5.36 18.07 12.83
CA GLN A 232 6.33 18.40 11.78
C GLN A 232 7.74 18.39 12.38
N PRO A 233 8.79 18.10 11.59
CA PRO A 233 8.75 17.69 10.18
C PRO A 233 8.37 16.21 9.99
N LEU A 234 8.23 15.77 8.74
CA LEU A 234 8.28 14.34 8.41
C LEU A 234 9.72 13.86 8.59
N VAL A 235 9.98 12.98 9.57
CA VAL A 235 11.35 12.59 9.96
C VAL A 235 11.83 11.30 9.32
N ALA A 236 10.92 10.37 9.01
CA ALA A 236 11.26 9.11 8.38
C ALA A 236 10.08 8.50 7.61
N ILE A 237 10.40 7.61 6.67
CA ILE A 237 9.43 6.76 5.97
C ILE A 237 9.81 5.31 6.17
N THR A 238 8.83 4.46 6.49
CA THR A 238 9.02 3.00 6.50
C THR A 238 8.37 2.39 5.26
N THR A 239 8.86 1.23 4.82
CA THR A 239 8.14 0.40 3.85
C THR A 239 8.44 -1.06 4.08
N THR A 240 7.57 -1.93 3.56
CA THR A 240 7.77 -3.38 3.59
C THR A 240 7.86 -3.92 2.18
N SER A 241 8.77 -4.85 1.96
CA SER A 241 8.85 -5.59 0.70
C SER A 241 7.60 -6.43 0.47
N ALA A 242 7.13 -6.57 -0.79
CA ALA A 242 5.90 -7.32 -1.09
C ALA A 242 6.04 -8.85 -0.89
N PHE A 243 7.13 -9.46 -1.37
CA PHE A 243 7.30 -10.92 -1.47
C PHE A 243 8.58 -11.43 -0.76
N GLY A 244 8.88 -10.88 0.43
CA GLY A 244 10.20 -11.02 1.06
C GLY A 244 11.24 -10.09 0.40
N LYS A 245 12.54 -10.35 0.57
CA LYS A 245 13.63 -9.46 0.13
C LYS A 245 13.44 -8.95 -1.31
N SER A 246 13.45 -7.63 -1.49
CA SER A 246 13.23 -6.97 -2.78
C SER A 246 14.51 -6.35 -3.34
N ALA A 247 14.83 -6.68 -4.60
CA ALA A 247 15.96 -6.07 -5.31
C ALA A 247 15.79 -4.55 -5.53
N GLN A 248 14.57 -4.03 -5.38
CA GLN A 248 14.25 -2.61 -5.51
C GLN A 248 14.90 -1.76 -4.42
N TYR A 249 14.95 -2.26 -3.18
CA TYR A 249 15.50 -1.56 -2.02
C TYR A 249 16.94 -1.98 -1.70
N ASN A 250 17.35 -3.15 -2.20
CA ASN A 250 18.68 -3.69 -1.94
C ASN A 250 19.80 -2.74 -2.42
N ARG A 251 20.64 -2.29 -1.47
CA ARG A 251 21.74 -1.34 -1.69
C ARG A 251 21.29 -0.06 -2.40
N LEU A 252 20.06 0.39 -2.13
CA LEU A 252 19.54 1.65 -2.67
C LEU A 252 20.29 2.82 -2.02
N ARG A 253 21.18 3.45 -2.79
CA ARG A 253 22.06 4.53 -2.33
C ARG A 253 21.97 5.72 -3.27
N TYR A 254 22.26 6.89 -2.73
CA TYR A 254 22.66 8.08 -3.48
C TYR A 254 24.05 8.46 -2.97
N ASP A 255 25.06 8.37 -3.84
CA ASP A 255 26.46 8.46 -3.47
C ASP A 255 26.80 7.53 -2.27
N SER A 256 27.35 8.08 -1.18
CA SER A 256 27.72 7.36 0.04
C SER A 256 26.51 7.05 0.95
N ARG A 257 25.40 7.77 0.81
CA ARG A 257 24.21 7.66 1.67
C ARG A 257 23.37 6.45 1.31
N LEU A 258 23.12 5.57 2.28
CA LEU A 258 22.12 4.52 2.17
C LEU A 258 20.73 5.14 2.35
N LEU A 259 19.88 5.01 1.33
CA LEU A 259 18.52 5.58 1.35
C LEU A 259 17.52 4.61 1.98
N ALA A 260 17.58 3.32 1.60
CA ALA A 260 16.72 2.29 2.16
C ALA A 260 17.53 1.42 3.14
N GLU A 261 17.48 1.76 4.41
CA GLU A 261 18.13 1.02 5.49
C GLU A 261 17.29 -0.21 5.87
N PRO A 262 17.82 -1.45 5.76
CA PRO A 262 17.09 -2.63 6.21
C PRO A 262 17.07 -2.66 7.75
N ILE A 263 15.87 -2.72 8.34
CA ILE A 263 15.69 -2.70 9.80
C ILE A 263 15.15 -4.03 10.36
N GLY A 264 15.14 -5.08 9.54
CA GLY A 264 14.74 -6.44 9.94
C GLY A 264 13.55 -6.98 9.16
N TYR A 265 12.93 -8.05 9.68
CA TYR A 265 11.86 -8.79 9.02
C TYR A 265 10.59 -8.83 9.88
N THR A 266 9.45 -8.65 9.23
CA THR A 266 8.14 -8.91 9.86
C THR A 266 8.01 -10.40 10.22
N LYS A 267 7.23 -10.71 11.27
CA LYS A 267 7.02 -12.09 11.75
C LYS A 267 6.17 -12.97 10.82
N GLY A 268 5.58 -12.42 9.75
CA GLY A 268 4.68 -13.17 8.87
C GLY A 268 3.34 -13.53 9.53
N PHE A 269 2.73 -12.58 10.23
CA PHE A 269 1.41 -12.74 10.85
C PHE A 269 0.37 -11.94 10.05
N GLY A 270 -0.74 -12.56 9.68
CA GLY A 270 -1.65 -12.01 8.69
C GLY A 270 -2.71 -12.98 8.21
N MET A 271 -3.65 -12.46 7.41
CA MET A 271 -4.76 -13.25 6.85
C MET A 271 -4.52 -13.63 5.39
N LEU A 272 -3.32 -13.40 4.84
CA LEU A 272 -3.00 -13.55 3.42
C LEU A 272 -3.41 -14.91 2.85
N HIS A 273 -3.06 -16.01 3.53
CA HIS A 273 -3.41 -17.38 3.14
C HIS A 273 -4.89 -17.74 3.37
N LEU A 274 -5.59 -16.95 4.19
CA LEU A 274 -7.00 -17.15 4.53
C LEU A 274 -7.96 -16.22 3.79
N GLU A 275 -7.45 -15.31 2.94
CA GLU A 275 -8.28 -14.32 2.22
C GLU A 275 -9.43 -14.97 1.45
N HIS A 276 -9.16 -16.12 0.81
CA HIS A 276 -10.16 -16.90 0.05
C HIS A 276 -11.26 -17.55 0.89
N LEU A 277 -11.09 -17.60 2.21
CA LEU A 277 -12.08 -18.12 3.16
C LEU A 277 -12.80 -16.99 3.90
N TYR A 278 -12.44 -15.72 3.67
CA TYR A 278 -12.95 -14.59 4.45
C TYR A 278 -14.47 -14.44 4.37
N ASP A 279 -15.07 -14.63 3.20
CA ASP A 279 -16.53 -14.51 3.03
C ASP A 279 -17.27 -15.59 3.82
N ARG A 280 -16.78 -16.84 3.80
CA ARG A 280 -17.34 -17.94 4.61
C ARG A 280 -17.20 -17.69 6.12
N MET A 281 -16.09 -17.07 6.55
CA MET A 281 -15.93 -16.61 7.92
C MET A 281 -16.94 -15.52 8.27
N CYS A 282 -17.24 -14.61 7.35
CA CYS A 282 -18.25 -13.58 7.55
C CYS A 282 -19.65 -14.18 7.65
N ASP A 283 -20.02 -15.13 6.78
CA ASP A 283 -21.30 -15.83 6.85
C ASP A 283 -21.52 -16.51 8.20
N LEU A 284 -20.47 -17.16 8.74
CA LEU A 284 -20.47 -17.73 10.08
C LEU A 284 -20.72 -16.65 11.14
N LEU A 285 -19.99 -15.54 11.09
CA LEU A 285 -20.15 -14.44 12.06
C LEU A 285 -21.52 -13.76 11.97
N VAL A 286 -22.10 -13.65 10.78
CA VAL A 286 -23.46 -13.12 10.58
C VAL A 286 -24.48 -14.03 11.25
N ALA A 287 -24.39 -15.35 11.02
CA ALA A 287 -25.29 -16.32 11.63
C ALA A 287 -25.22 -16.32 13.17
N HIS A 288 -24.07 -15.94 13.73
CA HIS A 288 -23.85 -15.82 15.17
C HIS A 288 -23.98 -14.39 15.72
N GLY A 289 -24.35 -13.40 14.89
CA GLY A 289 -24.51 -12.00 15.32
C GLY A 289 -23.21 -11.31 15.78
N GLN A 290 -22.04 -11.80 15.36
CA GLN A 290 -20.72 -11.32 15.82
C GLN A 290 -19.92 -10.54 14.76
N LEU A 291 -20.46 -10.36 13.55
CA LEU A 291 -19.77 -9.67 12.46
C LEU A 291 -19.49 -8.20 12.83
N THR A 292 -18.23 -7.77 12.75
CA THR A 292 -17.90 -6.34 12.77
C THR A 292 -18.07 -5.77 11.34
N PRO A 293 -18.93 -4.77 11.13
CA PRO A 293 -19.11 -4.17 9.81
C PRO A 293 -17.89 -3.33 9.40
N ASN A 294 -17.65 -3.23 8.10
CA ASN A 294 -16.64 -2.31 7.57
C ASN A 294 -17.08 -0.86 7.80
N GLY A 295 -16.14 0.03 8.15
CA GLY A 295 -16.46 1.45 8.32
C GLY A 295 -15.53 2.17 9.28
N TYR A 296 -15.56 3.50 9.20
CA TYR A 296 -14.90 4.35 10.18
C TYR A 296 -15.62 4.24 11.53
N GLY A 297 -14.85 4.10 12.63
CA GLY A 297 -15.41 3.97 13.99
C GLY A 297 -15.43 2.53 14.54
N ASN A 298 -15.27 1.51 13.69
CA ASN A 298 -15.33 0.10 14.11
C ASN A 298 -13.97 -0.48 14.58
N GLY A 299 -13.03 0.40 14.93
CA GLY A 299 -11.67 0.06 15.34
C GLY A 299 -10.74 -0.32 14.19
N PRO A 300 -9.43 -0.49 14.48
CA PRO A 300 -8.43 -0.80 13.46
C PRO A 300 -8.60 -2.23 12.92
N LYS A 301 -8.26 -2.45 11.65
CA LYS A 301 -8.15 -3.78 11.03
C LYS A 301 -9.43 -4.63 11.16
N VAL A 302 -10.61 -4.10 10.82
CA VAL A 302 -11.91 -4.82 10.91
C VAL A 302 -11.86 -6.25 10.36
N ARG A 303 -11.27 -6.44 9.17
CA ARG A 303 -11.10 -7.79 8.57
C ARG A 303 -10.34 -8.74 9.51
N TRP A 304 -9.26 -8.26 10.12
CA TRP A 304 -8.47 -9.03 11.08
C TRP A 304 -9.30 -9.39 12.33
N GLN A 305 -10.07 -8.44 12.86
CA GLN A 305 -10.95 -8.70 13.99
C GLN A 305 -11.95 -9.80 13.66
N ASN A 306 -12.57 -9.74 12.48
CA ASN A 306 -13.52 -10.76 12.03
C ASN A 306 -12.86 -12.14 11.87
N VAL A 307 -11.69 -12.23 11.24
CA VAL A 307 -10.96 -13.51 11.16
C VAL A 307 -10.65 -14.06 12.56
N THR A 308 -10.18 -13.21 13.47
CA THR A 308 -9.87 -13.62 14.85
C THR A 308 -11.12 -14.14 15.57
N LYS A 309 -12.26 -13.44 15.45
CA LYS A 309 -13.56 -13.88 16.00
C LYS A 309 -13.99 -15.22 15.41
N ALA A 310 -13.84 -15.40 14.09
CA ALA A 310 -14.21 -16.64 13.42
C ALA A 310 -13.35 -17.83 13.89
N LEU A 311 -12.03 -17.64 14.05
CA LEU A 311 -11.15 -18.66 14.60
C LEU A 311 -11.56 -19.06 16.02
N MET A 312 -11.83 -18.08 16.89
CA MET A 312 -12.29 -18.33 18.26
C MET A 312 -13.62 -19.09 18.28
N LEU A 313 -14.57 -18.72 17.41
CA LEU A 313 -15.87 -19.39 17.32
C LEU A 313 -15.77 -20.83 16.81
N LEU A 314 -14.77 -21.11 15.96
CA LEU A 314 -14.47 -22.46 15.47
C LEU A 314 -13.60 -23.28 16.44
N GLY A 315 -13.20 -22.72 17.60
CA GLY A 315 -12.30 -23.39 18.55
C GLY A 315 -10.87 -23.56 18.02
N LEU A 316 -10.46 -22.76 17.03
CA LEU A 316 -9.15 -22.84 16.41
C LEU A 316 -8.14 -21.90 17.07
N PRO A 317 -6.85 -22.27 17.14
CA PRO A 317 -5.81 -21.42 17.71
C PRO A 317 -5.52 -20.22 16.81
N LEU A 318 -5.23 -19.07 17.42
CA LEU A 318 -4.89 -17.83 16.69
C LEU A 318 -3.54 -17.92 15.97
N ASP A 319 -2.68 -18.86 16.33
CA ASP A 319 -1.41 -19.13 15.65
C ASP A 319 -1.60 -19.53 14.19
N LEU A 320 -2.81 -19.92 13.77
CA LEU A 320 -3.14 -20.13 12.35
C LEU A 320 -3.03 -18.86 11.51
N LEU A 321 -2.92 -17.68 12.13
CA LEU A 321 -2.61 -16.42 11.47
C LEU A 321 -1.10 -16.23 11.19
N ALA A 322 -0.23 -17.05 11.79
CA ALA A 322 1.21 -17.07 11.53
C ALA A 322 1.52 -17.77 10.21
N HIS A 323 1.31 -17.09 9.09
CA HIS A 323 1.59 -17.64 7.76
C HIS A 323 3.07 -17.71 7.41
N GLY A 324 3.98 -17.15 8.22
CA GLY A 324 5.43 -17.27 8.05
C GLY A 324 6.04 -16.47 6.88
N VAL A 325 5.23 -15.82 6.03
CA VAL A 325 5.74 -14.95 4.94
C VAL A 325 6.37 -13.70 5.55
N GLN A 326 7.68 -13.77 5.78
CA GLN A 326 8.47 -12.66 6.29
C GLN A 326 8.74 -11.64 5.19
N ARG A 327 8.50 -10.38 5.52
CA ARG A 327 8.76 -9.22 4.64
C ARG A 327 9.82 -8.36 5.29
N GLU A 328 10.85 -8.03 4.52
CA GLU A 328 11.91 -7.12 4.96
C GLU A 328 11.33 -5.71 5.08
N VAL A 329 11.70 -5.04 6.15
CA VAL A 329 11.29 -3.69 6.48
C VAL A 329 12.45 -2.76 6.20
N TYR A 330 12.17 -1.65 5.52
CA TYR A 330 13.17 -0.63 5.21
C TYR A 330 12.77 0.71 5.83
N LEU A 331 13.77 1.45 6.29
CA LEU A 331 13.67 2.80 6.81
C LEU A 331 14.37 3.78 5.85
N PHE A 332 13.67 4.84 5.51
CA PHE A 332 14.22 6.01 4.83
C PHE A 332 14.34 7.12 5.85
N ASN A 333 15.56 7.39 6.31
CA ASN A 333 15.85 8.48 7.22
C ASN A 333 15.86 9.81 6.44
N LEU A 334 15.05 10.78 6.87
CA LEU A 334 14.91 12.08 6.22
C LEU A 334 15.59 13.22 6.98
N VAL A 335 16.13 12.98 8.17
CA VAL A 335 16.76 13.98 9.05
C VAL A 335 18.08 13.47 9.62
N SER A 336 18.97 14.38 9.99
CA SER A 336 20.07 14.03 10.90
C SER A 336 19.50 13.73 12.31
N ASP A 337 20.26 13.00 13.12
CA ASP A 337 19.95 12.71 14.52
C ASP A 337 18.59 12.01 14.75
N LEU A 338 18.16 11.16 13.82
CA LEU A 338 16.88 10.45 13.91
C LEU A 338 16.76 9.65 15.22
N HIS A 339 17.81 8.94 15.64
CA HIS A 339 17.80 8.18 16.89
C HIS A 339 17.62 9.08 18.12
N SER A 340 18.33 10.21 18.18
CA SER A 340 18.21 11.18 19.28
C SER A 340 16.80 11.75 19.37
N GLY A 341 16.23 12.17 18.23
CA GLY A 341 14.86 12.68 18.18
C GLY A 341 13.81 11.62 18.56
N MET A 342 13.98 10.37 18.10
CA MET A 342 13.09 9.26 18.48
C MET A 342 13.26 8.83 19.95
N ALA A 343 14.37 9.20 20.60
CA ALA A 343 14.59 9.06 22.03
C ALA A 343 14.04 10.25 22.86
N GLY A 344 13.30 11.17 22.23
CA GLY A 344 12.69 12.32 22.89
C GLY A 344 13.54 13.59 22.90
N GLY A 345 14.75 13.55 22.31
CA GLY A 345 15.57 14.72 22.03
C GLY A 345 15.09 15.50 20.81
N SER A 346 15.99 16.27 20.21
CA SER A 346 15.71 17.05 19.00
C SER A 346 16.08 16.28 17.73
N PHE A 347 15.24 16.40 16.70
CA PHE A 347 15.62 15.97 15.34
C PHE A 347 16.59 16.99 14.72
N GLY A 348 17.57 16.51 13.97
CA GLY A 348 18.53 17.34 13.26
C GLY A 348 17.99 17.92 11.95
N ALA A 349 18.88 18.56 11.20
CA ALA A 349 18.58 19.17 9.91
C ALA A 349 18.08 18.15 8.87
N PRO A 350 17.26 18.59 7.90
CA PRO A 350 16.83 17.78 6.76
C PRO A 350 18.00 17.17 5.98
N GLN A 351 17.92 15.87 5.67
CA GLN A 351 18.85 15.25 4.73
C GLN A 351 18.39 15.50 3.29
N ARG A 352 18.83 16.65 2.75
CA ARG A 352 18.45 17.15 1.41
C ARG A 352 18.75 16.14 0.31
N LEU A 353 17.86 16.10 -0.67
CA LEU A 353 18.00 15.33 -1.91
C LEU A 353 16.96 15.87 -2.89
N SER A 354 17.41 16.53 -3.96
CA SER A 354 16.48 16.99 -4.99
C SER A 354 16.01 15.83 -5.87
N VAL A 355 14.85 16.02 -6.49
CA VAL A 355 14.31 15.07 -7.48
C VAL A 355 15.27 14.95 -8.66
N ASP A 356 15.81 16.07 -9.15
CA ASP A 356 16.70 16.10 -10.32
C ASP A 356 18.02 15.38 -10.03
N GLU A 357 18.69 15.68 -8.91
CA GLU A 357 19.96 15.03 -8.53
C GLU A 357 19.82 13.50 -8.43
N TYR A 358 18.77 13.02 -7.75
CA TYR A 358 18.57 11.58 -7.62
C TYR A 358 18.16 10.94 -8.95
N SER A 359 17.41 11.67 -9.78
CA SER A 359 16.98 11.18 -11.10
C SER A 359 18.14 11.03 -12.06
N ASP A 360 19.05 12.00 -12.11
CA ASP A 360 20.27 11.92 -12.92
C ASP A 360 21.19 10.81 -12.42
N TYR A 361 21.37 10.69 -11.10
CA TYR A 361 22.09 9.58 -10.51
C TYR A 361 21.47 8.23 -10.91
N TRP A 362 20.15 8.06 -10.79
CA TRP A 362 19.47 6.83 -11.20
C TRP A 362 19.66 6.54 -12.69
N LYS A 363 19.55 7.56 -13.54
CA LYS A 363 19.68 7.43 -14.99
C LYS A 363 21.07 6.92 -15.38
N GLN A 364 22.12 7.56 -14.87
CA GLN A 364 23.51 7.19 -15.13
C GLN A 364 23.87 5.84 -14.50
N ARG A 365 23.45 5.61 -13.25
CA ARG A 365 23.86 4.43 -12.47
C ARG A 365 23.13 3.16 -12.90
N TRP A 366 21.88 3.28 -13.34
CA TRP A 366 21.00 2.14 -13.57
C TRP A 366 20.32 2.16 -14.93
N ALA A 367 19.59 3.23 -15.30
CA ALA A 367 18.73 3.20 -16.49
C ALA A 367 19.53 3.01 -17.79
N VAL A 368 20.56 3.83 -18.02
CA VAL A 368 21.41 3.75 -19.22
C VAL A 368 22.20 2.43 -19.27
N PRO A 369 22.92 1.99 -18.21
CA PRO A 369 23.59 0.68 -18.25
C PRO A 369 22.61 -0.50 -18.37
N ARG A 370 21.36 -0.37 -17.90
CA ARG A 370 20.34 -1.40 -18.06
C ARG A 370 19.83 -1.46 -19.49
N SER A 371 19.63 -0.32 -20.14
CA SER A 371 19.13 -0.25 -21.52
C SER A 371 20.08 -0.92 -22.51
N HIS A 372 21.39 -0.80 -22.32
CA HIS A 372 22.40 -1.49 -23.14
C HIS A 372 22.45 -3.01 -22.88
N ARG A 373 22.32 -3.42 -21.60
CA ARG A 373 22.40 -4.85 -21.24
C ARG A 373 21.15 -5.64 -21.60
N TYR A 374 19.99 -4.99 -21.74
CA TYR A 374 18.70 -5.62 -21.99
C TYR A 374 17.90 -4.87 -23.06
N PRO A 375 18.40 -4.75 -24.30
CA PRO A 375 17.87 -3.86 -25.33
C PRO A 375 16.40 -4.11 -25.68
N ASP A 376 15.90 -5.33 -25.46
CA ASP A 376 14.50 -5.75 -25.67
C ASP A 376 13.48 -4.89 -24.92
N TRP A 377 13.90 -4.10 -23.93
CA TRP A 377 13.04 -3.11 -23.28
C TRP A 377 12.40 -2.13 -24.29
N ARG A 378 13.06 -1.88 -25.44
CA ARG A 378 12.55 -1.02 -26.52
C ARG A 378 11.32 -1.61 -27.20
N GLU A 379 11.24 -2.94 -27.30
CA GLU A 379 10.13 -3.64 -27.94
C GLU A 379 8.91 -3.80 -27.03
N VAL A 380 8.98 -3.29 -25.79
CA VAL A 380 7.88 -3.38 -24.83
C VAL A 380 6.70 -2.51 -25.27
N ASP A 381 5.60 -3.17 -25.61
CA ASP A 381 4.28 -2.56 -25.76
C ASP A 381 3.65 -2.34 -24.38
N ALA A 382 3.98 -1.21 -23.77
CA ALA A 382 3.47 -0.82 -22.46
C ALA A 382 1.95 -0.64 -22.48
N GLN A 383 1.38 -0.14 -23.58
CA GLN A 383 -0.06 0.03 -23.69
C GLN A 383 -0.77 -1.31 -23.65
N ASN A 384 -0.31 -2.31 -24.40
CA ASN A 384 -0.91 -3.63 -24.38
C ASN A 384 -0.79 -4.30 -22.99
N LEU A 385 0.39 -4.26 -22.37
CA LEU A 385 0.59 -4.83 -21.03
C LEU A 385 -0.35 -4.21 -19.98
N VAL A 386 -0.55 -2.89 -20.03
CA VAL A 386 -1.45 -2.20 -19.09
C VAL A 386 -2.91 -2.52 -19.41
N ARG A 387 -3.28 -2.54 -20.69
CA ARG A 387 -4.62 -2.93 -21.19
C ARG A 387 -5.03 -4.30 -20.65
N GLU A 388 -4.17 -5.30 -20.79
CA GLU A 388 -4.42 -6.65 -20.29
C GLU A 388 -4.68 -6.65 -18.78
N LYS A 389 -3.88 -5.90 -18.01
CA LYS A 389 -4.06 -5.81 -16.55
C LYS A 389 -5.36 -5.13 -16.15
N VAL A 390 -5.75 -4.03 -16.80
CA VAL A 390 -7.00 -3.34 -16.46
C VAL A 390 -8.24 -4.15 -16.86
N GLN A 391 -8.17 -4.90 -17.96
CA GLN A 391 -9.24 -5.82 -18.38
C GLN A 391 -9.40 -6.97 -17.38
N GLU A 392 -8.29 -7.53 -16.90
CA GLU A 392 -8.29 -8.55 -15.85
C GLU A 392 -9.04 -8.07 -14.59
N TRP A 393 -8.85 -6.80 -14.20
CA TRP A 393 -9.56 -6.19 -13.07
C TRP A 393 -11.05 -5.97 -13.32
N ASP A 394 -11.44 -5.54 -14.52
CA ASP A 394 -12.84 -5.36 -14.86
C ASP A 394 -13.59 -6.71 -14.87
N LEU A 395 -12.95 -7.77 -15.37
CA LEU A 395 -13.48 -9.15 -15.32
C LEU A 395 -13.67 -9.67 -13.89
N LEU A 396 -12.65 -9.52 -13.04
CA LEU A 396 -12.73 -9.91 -11.62
C LEU A 396 -13.85 -9.15 -10.89
N THR A 397 -14.07 -7.89 -11.25
CA THR A 397 -15.16 -7.07 -10.68
C THR A 397 -16.53 -7.58 -11.14
N ALA A 398 -16.68 -7.98 -12.40
CA ALA A 398 -17.93 -8.48 -12.95
C ALA A 398 -18.35 -9.80 -12.29
N GLN A 399 -17.43 -10.75 -12.11
CA GLN A 399 -17.69 -12.03 -11.43
C GLN A 399 -18.19 -11.84 -9.99
N LYS A 400 -17.66 -10.83 -9.29
CA LYS A 400 -18.09 -10.45 -7.93
C LYS A 400 -19.46 -9.77 -7.84
N LYS A 401 -20.07 -9.34 -8.96
CA LYS A 401 -21.46 -8.82 -8.97
C LYS A 401 -22.51 -9.91 -9.19
N GLN A 402 -22.09 -11.06 -9.73
CA GLN A 402 -22.96 -12.19 -10.06
C GLN A 402 -23.08 -13.20 -8.90
N ARG A 403 -22.15 -13.15 -7.93
CA ARG A 403 -22.24 -13.82 -6.64
C ARG A 403 -22.80 -12.84 -5.62
#